data_AF-A0A7X8ESS5-F1
#
_entry.id   AF-A0A7X8ESS5-F1
#
_cell.length_a   1.000
_cell.length_b   1.000
_cell.length_c   1.000
_cell.angle_alpha   90.00
_cell.angle_beta   90.00
_cell.angle_gamma   90.00
#
_symmetry.space_group_name_H-M   'P 1'
#
loop_
_entity.id
_entity.type
_entity.pdbx_description
1 polymer ?
#
loop_
_entity_poly.entity_id
_entity_poly.type
_entity_poly.pdbx_seq_one_letter_code
_entity_poly.pdbx_strand_id
1 'polypeptide(L)'
;MFYAQLNEANICIGISDLWQEVENPLLVPLEDWDITLLGKKYQAGSWEDLPSAENMSTFLSTEEIIMQTLADIEIYSLKAEQERQLLAQQLTDIELSLLQRGESNV
;
A
#
# COMPACT_ATOMS: atom_id res chain seq x y z
N MET A 1 -1.69 -39.70 -10.97
CA MET A 1 -0.26 -39.45 -10.63
C MET A 1 -0.12 -37.98 -10.35
N PHE A 2 0.49 -37.61 -9.23
CA PHE A 2 0.55 -36.21 -8.82
C PHE A 2 1.77 -35.52 -9.41
N TYR A 3 1.58 -34.27 -9.81
CA TYR A 3 2.65 -33.43 -10.35
C TYR A 3 2.56 -32.03 -9.76
N ALA A 4 3.71 -31.48 -9.37
CA ALA A 4 3.85 -30.05 -9.13
C ALA A 4 4.05 -29.33 -10.47
N GLN A 5 3.21 -28.34 -10.73
CA GLN A 5 3.33 -27.46 -11.89
C GLN A 5 4.24 -26.29 -11.55
N LEU A 6 5.33 -26.15 -12.31
CA LEU A 6 6.28 -25.06 -12.19
C LEU A 6 5.98 -23.96 -13.22
N ASN A 7 6.22 -22.71 -12.84
CA ASN A 7 6.30 -21.60 -13.77
C ASN A 7 7.73 -21.46 -14.36
N GLU A 8 7.93 -20.48 -15.23
CA GLU A 8 9.24 -20.18 -15.85
C GLU A 8 10.36 -19.85 -14.84
N ALA A 9 10.00 -19.46 -13.61
CA ALA A 9 10.93 -19.20 -12.51
C ALA A 9 11.20 -20.42 -11.61
N ASN A 10 10.72 -21.61 -12.01
CA ASN A 10 10.73 -22.86 -11.24
C ASN A 10 9.98 -22.76 -9.90
N ILE A 11 8.95 -21.92 -9.81
CA ILE A 11 8.10 -21.80 -8.62
C ILE A 11 6.87 -22.68 -8.82
N CYS A 12 6.52 -23.48 -7.83
CA CYS A 12 5.30 -24.27 -7.86
C CYS A 12 4.07 -23.36 -7.78
N ILE A 13 3.25 -23.39 -8.83
CA ILE A 13 2.02 -22.61 -8.95
C ILE A 13 0.76 -23.47 -8.78
N GLY A 14 0.88 -24.79 -8.83
CA GLY A 14 -0.26 -25.70 -8.76
C GLY A 14 0.15 -27.16 -8.61
N ILE A 15 -0.80 -28.00 -8.21
CA ILE A 15 -0.65 -29.46 -8.18
C ILE A 15 -1.72 -30.05 -9.09
N SER A 16 -1.38 -31.07 -9.85
CA SER A 16 -2.29 -31.73 -10.76
C SER A 16 -2.24 -33.23 -10.64
N ASP A 17 -3.41 -33.84 -10.79
CA ASP A 17 -3.54 -35.28 -10.92
C ASP A 17 -3.74 -35.64 -12.39
N LEU A 18 -2.71 -36.24 -12.97
CA LEU A 18 -2.70 -36.68 -14.36
C LEU A 18 -2.89 -38.20 -14.43
N TRP A 19 -3.69 -38.62 -15.40
CA TRP A 19 -4.09 -40.02 -15.58
C TRP A 19 -2.96 -40.85 -16.20
N GLN A 20 -2.03 -40.21 -16.88
CA GLN A 20 -0.86 -40.81 -17.52
C GLN A 20 0.42 -40.09 -17.08
N GLU A 21 1.54 -40.80 -17.21
CA GLU A 21 2.86 -40.19 -17.10
C GLU A 21 3.09 -39.17 -18.21
N VAL A 22 3.49 -37.95 -17.82
CA VAL A 22 3.76 -36.86 -18.74
C VAL A 22 5.18 -36.38 -18.51
N GLU A 23 6.04 -36.57 -19.53
CA GLU A 23 7.37 -35.97 -19.53
C GLU A 23 7.27 -34.51 -19.93
N ASN A 24 7.29 -33.61 -18.94
CA ASN A 24 7.33 -32.17 -19.15
C ASN A 24 8.32 -31.52 -18.17
N PRO A 25 9.28 -30.70 -18.63
CA PRO A 25 10.23 -30.02 -17.74
C PRO A 25 9.59 -29.14 -16.66
N LEU A 26 8.35 -28.68 -16.87
CA LEU A 26 7.57 -27.88 -15.92
C LEU A 26 6.69 -28.71 -15.00
N LEU A 27 6.71 -30.04 -15.12
CA LEU A 27 5.97 -30.96 -14.26
C LEU A 27 6.95 -31.82 -13.46
N VAL A 28 6.99 -31.62 -12.15
CA VAL A 28 7.78 -32.45 -11.25
C VAL A 28 6.86 -33.52 -10.66
N PRO A 29 7.13 -34.83 -10.87
CA PRO A 29 6.33 -35.89 -10.29
C PRO A 29 6.43 -35.87 -8.76
N LEU A 30 5.30 -36.10 -8.10
CA LEU A 30 5.17 -36.16 -6.65
C LEU A 30 4.65 -37.55 -6.24
N GLU A 31 5.13 -38.03 -5.09
CA GLU A 31 4.62 -39.26 -4.47
C GLU A 31 3.20 -39.04 -3.90
N ASP A 32 2.97 -37.87 -3.29
CA ASP A 32 1.72 -37.51 -2.62
C ASP A 32 1.22 -36.10 -3.02
N TRP A 33 -0.06 -35.84 -2.76
CA TRP A 33 -0.66 -34.52 -2.92
C TRP A 33 -0.20 -33.57 -1.81
N ASP A 34 0.92 -32.87 -2.03
CA ASP A 34 1.51 -31.96 -1.05
C ASP A 34 1.35 -30.48 -1.42
N ILE A 35 0.26 -29.87 -0.93
CA ILE A 35 -0.05 -28.44 -1.13
C ILE A 35 0.98 -27.50 -0.51
N THR A 36 1.85 -27.97 0.39
CA THR A 36 2.85 -27.12 1.05
C THR A 36 3.96 -26.71 0.10
N LEU A 37 4.06 -27.36 -1.07
CA LEU A 37 5.01 -27.03 -2.12
C LEU A 37 4.63 -25.76 -2.89
N LEU A 38 3.37 -25.33 -2.83
CA LEU A 38 2.91 -24.12 -3.52
C LEU A 38 3.69 -22.89 -3.03
N GLY A 39 4.23 -22.13 -3.97
CA GLY A 39 5.07 -20.97 -3.67
C GLY A 39 6.54 -21.27 -3.32
N LYS A 40 6.92 -22.55 -3.17
CA LYS A 40 8.34 -22.95 -3.07
C LYS A 40 8.97 -22.99 -4.46
N LYS A 41 10.29 -22.73 -4.50
CA LYS A 41 11.09 -22.83 -5.71
C LYS A 41 11.74 -24.20 -5.80
N TYR A 42 11.64 -24.86 -6.93
CA TYR A 42 12.30 -26.14 -7.18
C TYR A 42 13.68 -25.91 -7.82
N GLN A 43 14.74 -26.34 -7.13
CA GLN A 43 16.11 -26.21 -7.64
C GLN A 43 16.92 -27.48 -7.32
N ALA A 44 17.55 -28.05 -8.36
CA ALA A 44 18.46 -29.20 -8.26
C ALA A 44 17.92 -30.42 -7.48
N GLY A 45 16.60 -30.68 -7.56
CA GLY A 45 15.97 -31.81 -6.88
C GLY A 45 15.43 -31.51 -5.48
N SER A 46 15.57 -30.27 -5.00
CA SER A 46 15.09 -29.82 -3.68
C SER A 46 14.11 -28.67 -3.80
N TRP A 47 13.18 -28.60 -2.84
CA TRP A 47 12.26 -27.49 -2.67
C TRP A 47 12.88 -26.47 -1.72
N GLU A 48 13.14 -25.26 -2.23
CA GLU A 48 13.65 -24.14 -1.45
C GLU A 48 12.49 -23.19 -1.11
N ASP A 49 12.43 -22.80 0.16
CA ASP A 49 11.57 -21.71 0.60
C ASP A 49 12.07 -20.40 0.02
N LEU A 50 11.22 -19.73 -0.75
CA LEU A 50 11.48 -18.34 -1.08
C LEU A 50 11.34 -17.50 0.19
N PRO A 51 12.26 -16.57 0.46
CA PRO A 51 12.08 -15.63 1.57
C PRO A 51 10.76 -14.91 1.36
N SER A 52 9.79 -15.16 2.24
CA SER A 52 8.46 -14.58 2.14
C SER A 52 8.57 -13.06 2.07
N ALA A 53 7.97 -12.47 1.05
CA ALA A 53 7.84 -11.01 0.90
C ALA A 53 7.00 -10.38 2.02
N GLU A 54 6.45 -11.17 2.94
CA GLU A 54 5.76 -10.71 4.15
C GLU A 54 6.64 -9.87 5.09
N ASN A 55 7.98 -9.90 4.93
CA ASN A 55 8.89 -9.03 5.68
C ASN A 55 9.12 -7.64 5.06
N MET A 56 8.38 -7.26 4.01
CA MET A 56 8.42 -5.91 3.43
C MET A 56 7.08 -5.17 3.54
N SER A 57 6.35 -5.40 4.62
CA SER A 57 5.26 -4.52 5.04
C SER A 57 5.80 -3.49 6.04
N THR A 58 6.33 -2.37 5.55
CA THR A 58 6.34 -1.10 6.31
C THR A 58 4.95 -0.44 6.24
N PHE A 59 3.87 -1.21 6.32
CA PHE A 59 2.56 -0.63 6.59
C PHE A 59 2.61 -0.10 8.02
N LEU A 60 2.54 1.23 8.15
CA LEU A 60 2.29 1.88 9.43
C LEU A 60 1.09 1.17 10.08
N SER A 61 1.21 0.89 11.37
CA SER A 61 0.08 0.37 12.15
C SER A 61 -1.11 1.31 12.05
N THR A 62 -2.31 0.77 12.25
CA THR A 62 -3.55 1.56 12.25
C THR A 62 -3.45 2.73 13.25
N GLU A 63 -2.83 2.51 14.40
CA GLU A 63 -2.57 3.52 15.43
C GLU A 63 -1.66 4.65 14.93
N GLU A 64 -0.58 4.33 14.21
CA GLU A 64 0.32 5.32 13.62
C GLU A 64 -0.37 6.13 12.51
N ILE A 65 -1.19 5.48 11.69
CA ILE A 65 -2.02 6.16 10.68
C ILE A 65 -3.00 7.13 11.34
N ILE A 66 -3.66 6.70 12.42
CA ILE A 66 -4.58 7.56 13.17
C ILE A 66 -3.83 8.76 13.76
N MET A 67 -2.67 8.53 14.38
CA MET A 67 -1.88 9.63 14.96
C MET A 67 -1.44 10.65 13.92
N GLN A 68 -0.98 10.20 12.75
CA GLN A 68 -0.60 11.09 11.64
C GLN A 68 -1.79 11.90 11.13
N THR A 69 -2.94 11.25 10.91
CA THR A 69 -4.13 11.94 10.39
C THR A 69 -4.67 12.98 11.37
N LEU A 70 -4.62 12.72 12.68
CA LEU A 70 -5.00 13.69 13.70
C LEU A 70 -4.08 14.92 13.68
N ALA A 71 -2.76 14.72 13.57
CA ALA A 71 -1.80 15.82 13.46
C ALA A 71 -2.03 16.66 12.20
N ASP A 72 -2.32 16.01 11.07
CA ASP A 72 -2.61 16.72 9.82
C ASP A 72 -3.87 17.59 9.95
N ILE A 73 -4.95 17.06 10.55
CA ILE A 73 -6.20 17.79 10.76
C ILE A 73 -5.96 19.04 11.62
N GLU A 74 -5.15 18.95 12.67
CA GLU A 74 -4.83 20.07 13.53
C GLU A 74 -4.06 21.17 12.78
N ILE A 75 -3.14 20.80 11.90
CA ILE A 75 -2.42 21.77 11.05
C ILE A 75 -3.39 22.47 10.08
N TYR A 76 -4.30 21.72 9.45
CA TYR A 76 -5.29 22.29 8.55
C TYR A 76 -6.24 23.25 9.25
N SER A 77 -6.67 22.93 10.47
CA SER A 77 -7.59 23.79 11.23
C SER A 77 -6.93 25.11 11.62
N LEU A 78 -5.68 25.07 12.10
CA LEU A 78 -4.88 26.25 12.43
C LEU A 78 -4.67 27.15 11.20
N LYS A 79 -4.31 26.55 10.06
CA LYS A 79 -4.13 27.29 8.81
C LYS A 79 -5.42 27.98 8.36
N ALA A 80 -6.55 27.27 8.42
CA ALA A 80 -7.85 27.83 8.06
C ALA A 80 -8.27 28.97 9.01
N GLU A 81 -7.91 28.91 10.29
CA GLU A 81 -8.14 30.01 11.23
C GLU A 81 -7.26 31.23 10.90
N GLN A 82 -5.97 31.03 10.64
CA GLN A 82 -5.05 32.10 10.27
C GLN A 82 -5.51 32.82 8.99
N GLU A 83 -5.92 32.07 7.96
CA GLU A 83 -6.43 32.66 6.72
C GLU A 83 -7.68 33.52 6.97
N ARG A 84 -8.60 33.04 7.82
CA ARG A 84 -9.78 33.80 8.22
C ARG A 84 -9.43 35.07 8.98
N GLN A 85 -8.44 35.02 9.87
CA GLN A 85 -7.97 36.20 10.60
C GLN A 85 -7.36 37.25 9.66
N LEU A 86 -6.55 36.81 8.69
CA LEU A 86 -5.98 37.71 7.69
C LEU A 86 -7.07 38.38 6.84
N LEU A 87 -8.04 37.60 6.38
CA LEU A 87 -9.17 38.13 5.62
C LEU A 87 -9.97 39.15 6.45
N ALA A 88 -10.20 38.86 7.74
CA ALA A 88 -10.87 39.79 8.64
C ALA A 88 -10.10 41.11 8.77
N GLN A 89 -8.77 41.05 8.93
CA GLN A 89 -7.93 42.25 8.98
C GLN A 89 -8.03 43.07 7.68
N GLN A 90 -7.94 42.41 6.52
CA GLN A 90 -8.08 43.09 5.23
C GLN A 90 -9.43 43.79 5.08
N LEU A 91 -10.51 43.16 5.55
CA LEU A 91 -11.84 43.78 5.56
C LEU A 91 -11.88 45.01 6.47
N THR A 92 -11.32 44.92 7.68
CA THR A 92 -11.24 46.05 8.61
C THR A 92 -10.44 47.23 8.02
N ASP A 93 -9.32 46.94 7.36
CA ASP A 93 -8.50 47.98 6.72
C ASP A 93 -9.26 48.68 5.58
N ILE A 94 -10.02 47.92 4.79
CA ILE A 94 -10.90 48.47 3.75
C ILE A 94 -11.98 49.35 4.37
N GLU A 95 -12.67 48.89 5.40
CA GLU A 95 -13.72 49.66 6.10
C GLU A 95 -13.19 50.99 6.64
N LEU A 96 -12.03 50.98 7.29
CA LEU A 96 -11.37 52.20 7.79
C LEU A 96 -11.00 53.17 6.66
N SER A 97 -10.48 52.66 5.53
CA SER A 97 -10.13 53.49 4.38
C SER A 97 -11.36 54.19 3.76
N LEU A 98 -12.52 53.53 3.76
CA LEU A 98 -13.78 54.08 3.28
C LEU A 98 -14.32 55.16 4.24
N LEU A 99 -14.20 54.95 5.55
CA LEU A 99 -14.62 55.92 6.57
C LEU A 99 -13.78 57.21 6.49
N GLN A 100 -12.44 57.10 6.43
CA GLN A 100 -11.55 58.28 6.35
C GLN A 100 -11.76 59.11 5.07
N ARG A 101 -12.11 58.46 3.96
CA ARG A 101 -12.43 59.14 2.69
C ARG A 101 -13.77 59.87 2.74
N GLY A 102 -14.73 59.39 3.54
CA GLY A 102 -16.00 60.06 3.81
C GLY A 102 -15.87 61.32 4.68
N GLU A 103 -14.95 61.30 5.65
CA GLU A 103 -14.68 62.46 6.52
C GLU A 103 -13.85 63.57 5.86
N SER A 104 -13.12 63.27 4.78
CA SER A 104 -12.31 64.26 4.04
C SER A 104 -13.06 65.04 2.95
N ASN A 105 -14.37 64.77 2.77
CA ASN A 105 -15.21 65.33 1.70
C ASN A 105 -16.30 66.30 2.20
N VAL A 106 -16.15 66.85 3.42
CA VAL A 106 -17.00 67.90 4.01
C VAL A 106 -16.18 69.16 4.27
#